data_AF-A0A2Z4FKF8-F1
#
_entry.id   AF-A0A2Z4FKF8-F1
#
_cell.length_a   1.000
_cell.length_b   1.000
_cell.length_c   1.000
_cell.angle_alpha   90.00
_cell.angle_beta   90.00
_cell.angle_gamma   90.00
#
_symmetry.space_group_name_H-M   'P 1'
#
loop_
_entity.id
_entity.type
_entity.pdbx_description
1 polymer ?
#
loop_
_entity_poly.entity_id
_entity_poly.type
_entity_poly.pdbx_seq_one_letter_code
_entity_poly.pdbx_strand_id
1 'polypeptide(L)'
;MIVSQLKWMSKAGAEAEVLVASTTGDFAVWAFCCPCDFAVGDAVELPLGTLDVIAFATEEREPRAYWQKSLGPWCYNFVGRLLDTSTSLADVGGLLIELDTDIPWEIEEGDWFEFTCGRLDL
;
A
#
# COMPACT_ATOMS: atom_id res chain seq x y z
N MET A 1 5.64 -8.95 -4.55
CA MET A 1 5.26 -7.86 -5.49
C MET A 1 6.47 -7.52 -6.37
N ILE A 2 6.35 -6.66 -7.39
CA ILE A 2 7.48 -6.33 -8.29
C ILE A 2 7.57 -4.83 -8.59
N VAL A 3 8.78 -4.30 -8.70
CA VAL A 3 9.02 -2.94 -9.19
C VAL A 3 8.78 -2.88 -10.69
N SER A 4 7.76 -2.14 -11.11
CA SER A 4 7.40 -2.00 -12.52
C SER A 4 7.91 -0.69 -13.14
N GLN A 5 8.03 0.38 -12.35
CA GLN A 5 8.58 1.67 -12.77
C GLN A 5 9.25 2.38 -11.59
N LEU A 6 10.18 3.28 -11.89
CA LEU A 6 10.89 4.08 -10.90
C LEU A 6 11.05 5.52 -11.40
N LYS A 7 10.72 6.48 -10.53
CA LYS A 7 10.83 7.91 -10.78
C LYS A 7 11.65 8.57 -9.67
N TRP A 8 12.89 8.88 -9.99
CA TRP A 8 13.79 9.57 -9.06
C TRP A 8 13.26 10.98 -8.74
N MET A 9 13.09 11.25 -7.45
CA MET A 9 12.85 12.59 -6.92
C MET A 9 14.19 13.29 -6.66
N SER A 10 15.14 12.57 -6.05
CA SER A 10 16.51 13.02 -5.80
C SER A 10 17.49 11.86 -5.84
N LYS A 11 18.32 11.78 -6.88
CA LYS A 11 19.39 10.76 -6.94
C LYS A 11 20.46 10.96 -5.86
N ALA A 12 20.74 12.21 -5.49
CA ALA A 12 21.72 12.51 -4.45
C ALA A 12 21.20 12.16 -3.04
N GLY A 13 19.89 12.27 -2.82
CA GLY A 13 19.23 11.87 -1.58
C GLY A 13 18.76 10.41 -1.56
N ALA A 14 18.97 9.67 -2.65
CA ALA A 14 18.39 8.34 -2.86
C ALA A 14 16.86 8.32 -2.64
N GLU A 15 16.14 9.32 -3.13
CA GLU A 15 14.68 9.42 -3.01
C GLU A 15 14.00 9.14 -4.35
N ALA A 16 13.03 8.24 -4.36
CA ALA A 16 12.24 7.92 -5.54
C ALA A 16 10.78 7.60 -5.21
N GLU A 17 9.92 7.77 -6.22
CA GLU A 17 8.62 7.12 -6.29
C GLU A 17 8.81 5.81 -7.07
N VAL A 18 8.27 4.71 -6.54
CA VAL A 18 8.40 3.37 -7.11
C VAL A 18 7.01 2.83 -7.39
N LEU A 19 6.72 2.46 -8.64
CA LEU A 19 5.47 1.81 -9.00
C LEU A 19 5.59 0.31 -8.71
N VAL A 20 4.96 -0.12 -7.63
CA VAL A 20 4.90 -1.52 -7.20
C VAL A 20 3.66 -2.15 -7.80
N ALA A 21 3.85 -3.24 -8.55
CA ALA A 21 2.79 -4.01 -9.16
C ALA A 21 2.60 -5.36 -8.46
N SER A 22 1.35 -5.79 -8.38
CA SER A 22 0.99 -7.15 -8.00
C SER A 22 1.45 -8.13 -9.08
N THR A 23 1.91 -9.32 -8.67
CA THR A 23 2.27 -10.41 -9.60
C THR A 23 1.11 -11.40 -9.81
N THR A 24 0.02 -11.25 -9.07
CA THR A 24 -1.14 -12.17 -9.07
C THR A 24 -2.46 -11.47 -9.36
N GLY A 25 -2.48 -10.13 -9.43
CA GLY A 25 -3.66 -9.32 -9.72
C GLY A 25 -3.32 -8.12 -10.60
N ASP A 26 -4.35 -7.38 -11.03
CA ASP A 26 -4.21 -6.20 -11.88
C ASP A 26 -4.21 -4.91 -11.04
N PHE A 27 -3.25 -4.83 -10.11
CA PHE A 27 -3.07 -3.71 -9.20
C PHE A 27 -1.65 -3.18 -9.23
N ALA A 28 -1.52 -1.85 -9.26
CA ALA A 28 -0.24 -1.18 -9.10
C ALA A 28 -0.41 0.14 -8.34
N VAL A 29 0.54 0.45 -7.46
CA VAL A 29 0.55 1.65 -6.64
C VAL A 29 1.95 2.26 -6.63
N TRP A 30 2.01 3.58 -6.65
CA TRP A 30 3.22 4.33 -6.35
C TRP A 30 3.43 4.39 -4.83
N ALA A 31 4.60 3.96 -4.39
CA ALA A 31 5.11 4.09 -3.04
C ALA A 31 6.35 5.01 -3.02
N PHE A 32 6.58 5.69 -1.91
CA PHE A 32 7.78 6.46 -1.65
C PHE A 32 8.88 5.55 -1.12
N CYS A 33 10.11 5.77 -1.55
CA CYS A 33 11.25 4.96 -1.10
C CYS A 33 12.44 5.88 -0.80
N CYS A 34 12.95 5.80 0.42
CA CYS A 34 14.14 6.54 0.86
C CYS A 34 14.82 5.85 2.07
N PRO A 35 16.09 5.41 1.94
CA PRO A 35 16.89 5.39 0.72
C PRO A 35 16.35 4.37 -0.29
N CYS A 36 16.35 4.71 -1.57
CA CYS A 36 15.91 3.84 -2.65
C CYS A 36 17.10 3.18 -3.35
N ASP A 37 17.17 1.86 -3.25
CA ASP A 37 18.17 1.00 -3.90
C ASP A 37 17.56 0.01 -4.92
N PHE A 38 16.24 0.05 -5.10
CA PHE A 38 15.51 -0.77 -6.07
C PHE A 38 15.82 -0.44 -7.54
N ALA A 39 15.74 -1.46 -8.39
CA ALA A 39 15.70 -1.38 -9.84
C ALA A 39 14.38 -1.93 -10.41
N VAL A 40 14.04 -1.54 -11.64
CA VAL A 40 12.88 -2.11 -12.35
C VAL A 40 13.10 -3.60 -12.58
N GLY A 41 12.11 -4.40 -12.19
CA GLY A 41 12.15 -5.86 -12.21
C GLY A 41 12.51 -6.50 -10.87
N ASP A 42 12.95 -5.72 -9.89
CA ASP A 42 13.27 -6.25 -8.56
C ASP A 42 12.01 -6.73 -7.84
N ALA A 43 12.17 -7.81 -7.08
CA ALA A 43 11.14 -8.30 -6.20
C ALA A 43 11.00 -7.38 -4.99
N VAL A 44 9.76 -7.07 -4.63
CA VAL A 44 9.41 -6.43 -3.36
C VAL A 44 8.83 -7.54 -2.47
N GLU A 45 9.64 -7.99 -1.52
CA GLU A 45 9.34 -9.11 -0.62
C GLU A 45 8.63 -8.67 0.67
N LEU A 46 8.88 -7.44 1.11
CA LEU A 46 8.25 -6.86 2.30
C LEU A 46 6.91 -6.17 1.94
N PRO A 47 5.97 -6.08 2.90
CA PRO A 47 4.78 -5.26 2.75
C PRO A 47 5.11 -3.79 2.49
N LEU A 48 4.20 -3.09 1.81
CA LEU A 48 4.23 -1.64 1.72
C LEU A 48 3.72 -1.08 3.05
N GLY A 49 4.48 -0.19 3.68
CA GLY A 49 4.03 0.48 4.90
C GLY A 49 3.11 1.65 4.58
N THR A 50 2.02 1.84 5.34
CA THR A 50 1.29 3.10 5.26
C THR A 50 1.96 4.18 6.09
N LEU A 51 1.70 5.44 5.71
CA LEU A 51 1.91 6.59 6.56
C LEU A 51 0.59 7.36 6.66
N ASP A 52 0.22 7.71 7.90
CA ASP A 52 -0.97 8.46 8.26
C ASP A 52 -2.26 7.76 7.77
N VAL A 53 -2.60 6.60 8.32
CA VAL A 53 -3.95 6.03 8.12
C VAL A 53 -5.00 6.92 8.79
N ILE A 54 -6.01 7.31 8.02
CA ILE A 54 -6.95 8.39 8.38
C ILE A 54 -8.34 7.85 8.73
N ALA A 55 -8.75 6.76 8.10
CA ALA A 55 -10.11 6.24 8.22
C ALA A 55 -10.17 4.74 7.95
N PHE A 56 -11.15 4.10 8.60
CA PHE A 56 -11.56 2.71 8.40
C PHE A 56 -13.06 2.67 8.14
N ALA A 57 -13.50 1.74 7.30
CA ALA A 57 -14.90 1.33 7.21
C ALA A 57 -14.97 -0.18 6.93
N THR A 58 -15.97 -0.86 7.49
CA THR A 58 -16.26 -2.24 7.08
C THR A 58 -16.78 -2.23 5.64
N GLU A 59 -16.42 -3.25 4.87
CA GLU A 59 -16.93 -3.42 3.52
C GLU A 59 -17.33 -4.87 3.23
N GLU A 60 -18.22 -5.06 2.26
CA GLU A 60 -18.67 -6.40 1.83
C GLU A 60 -18.15 -6.76 0.42
N ARG A 61 -17.20 -5.99 -0.10
CA ARG A 61 -16.84 -5.98 -1.52
C ARG A 61 -15.40 -6.41 -1.79
N GLU A 62 -15.20 -6.91 -3.01
CA GLU A 62 -13.92 -7.28 -3.62
C GLU A 62 -12.85 -6.16 -3.63
N PRO A 63 -11.55 -6.50 -3.80
CA PRO A 63 -10.43 -5.59 -3.58
C PRO A 63 -10.43 -4.41 -4.56
N ARG A 64 -10.01 -3.24 -4.07
CA ARG A 64 -9.95 -1.99 -4.84
C ARG A 64 -8.80 -1.14 -4.37
N ALA A 65 -8.22 -0.39 -5.28
CA ALA A 65 -7.27 0.65 -5.00
C ALA A 65 -7.55 1.81 -5.93
N TYR A 66 -7.73 3.01 -5.38
CA TYR A 66 -7.77 4.20 -6.20
C TYR A 66 -7.16 5.40 -5.51
N TRP A 67 -6.62 6.27 -6.35
CA TRP A 67 -6.01 7.52 -5.97
C TRP A 67 -7.03 8.50 -5.40
N GLN A 68 -6.79 8.99 -4.19
CA GLN A 68 -7.58 10.06 -3.59
C GLN A 68 -6.85 11.41 -3.68
N LYS A 69 -6.90 12.00 -4.88
CA LYS A 69 -6.23 13.27 -5.18
C LYS A 69 -6.66 14.43 -4.27
N SER A 70 -7.88 14.39 -3.71
CA SER A 70 -8.40 15.42 -2.79
C SER A 70 -7.68 15.45 -1.45
N LEU A 71 -6.98 14.38 -1.07
CA LEU A 71 -6.24 14.29 0.19
C LEU A 71 -4.74 14.54 0.01
N GLY A 72 -4.21 14.35 -1.21
CA GLY A 72 -2.82 14.62 -1.52
C GLY A 72 -2.34 13.92 -2.79
N PRO A 73 -1.09 14.18 -3.22
CA PRO A 73 -0.52 13.58 -4.42
C PRO A 73 -0.16 12.10 -4.25
N TRP A 74 -0.18 11.57 -3.02
CA TRP A 74 0.21 10.19 -2.64
C TRP A 74 -0.87 9.43 -1.86
N CYS A 75 -2.04 10.04 -1.67
CA CYS A 75 -3.07 9.46 -0.84
C CYS A 75 -3.86 8.42 -1.62
N TYR A 76 -4.10 7.29 -0.96
CA TYR A 76 -4.86 6.20 -1.50
C TYR A 76 -6.03 5.87 -0.61
N ASN A 77 -7.06 5.38 -1.28
CA ASN A 77 -8.11 4.61 -0.63
C ASN A 77 -8.11 3.21 -1.19
N PHE A 78 -8.18 2.27 -0.27
CA PHE A 78 -8.07 0.85 -0.51
C PHE A 78 -9.29 0.15 0.05
N VAL A 79 -9.74 -0.87 -0.67
CA VAL A 79 -10.55 -1.95 -0.12
C VAL A 79 -9.68 -3.19 -0.19
N GLY A 80 -9.38 -3.78 0.97
CA GLY A 80 -8.51 -4.93 1.11
C GLY A 80 -9.10 -5.97 2.04
N ARG A 81 -8.51 -7.16 2.02
CA ARG A 81 -8.83 -8.21 2.97
C ARG A 81 -7.80 -8.21 4.09
N LEU A 82 -8.26 -8.20 5.34
CA LEU A 82 -7.36 -8.33 6.48
C LEU A 82 -6.76 -9.73 6.52
N LEU A 83 -5.44 -9.81 6.59
CA LEU A 83 -4.70 -11.07 6.67
C LEU A 83 -4.27 -11.41 8.09
N ASP A 84 -3.83 -10.41 8.85
CA ASP A 84 -3.27 -10.60 10.19
C ASP A 84 -3.53 -9.34 11.03
N THR A 85 -4.23 -9.53 12.15
CA THR A 85 -4.55 -8.45 13.09
C THR A 85 -3.36 -8.05 13.96
N SER A 86 -2.42 -8.96 14.21
CA SER A 86 -1.25 -8.73 15.08
C SER A 86 -0.17 -7.89 14.42
N THR A 87 -0.11 -7.90 13.09
CA THR A 87 0.80 -7.08 12.28
C THR A 87 0.06 -6.05 11.43
N SER A 88 -1.24 -5.87 11.63
CA SER A 88 -2.09 -4.98 10.82
C SER A 88 -1.89 -5.13 9.30
N LEU A 89 -1.81 -6.39 8.83
CA LEU A 89 -1.46 -6.71 7.44
C LEU A 89 -2.71 -6.94 6.59
N ALA A 90 -2.78 -6.28 5.44
CA ALA A 90 -3.86 -6.41 4.48
C ALA A 90 -3.38 -6.87 3.09
N ASP A 91 -4.24 -7.60 2.39
CA ASP A 91 -4.10 -7.95 0.96
C ASP A 91 -5.01 -7.06 0.12
N VAL A 92 -4.41 -6.29 -0.78
CA VAL A 92 -5.12 -5.48 -1.77
C VAL A 92 -4.76 -5.98 -3.16
N GLY A 93 -5.49 -7.00 -3.62
CA GLY A 93 -5.32 -7.52 -4.99
C GLY A 93 -3.92 -8.09 -5.27
N GLY A 94 -3.28 -8.70 -4.25
CA GLY A 94 -1.91 -9.23 -4.30
C GLY A 94 -0.83 -8.21 -3.93
N LEU A 95 -1.20 -7.01 -3.49
CA LEU A 95 -0.31 -6.09 -2.78
C LEU A 95 -0.44 -6.32 -1.28
N LEU A 96 0.67 -6.60 -0.61
CA LEU A 96 0.72 -6.70 0.84
C LEU A 96 0.96 -5.30 1.41
N ILE A 97 0.07 -4.86 2.29
CA ILE A 97 0.12 -3.52 2.90
C ILE A 97 0.05 -3.66 4.42
N GLU A 98 1.05 -3.14 5.11
CA GLU A 98 1.11 -3.05 6.57
C GLU A 98 0.62 -1.67 7.00
N LEU A 99 -0.37 -1.64 7.90
CA LEU A 99 -0.97 -0.40 8.38
C LEU A 99 -0.22 0.13 9.60
N ASP A 100 0.05 1.44 9.63
CA ASP A 100 0.71 2.17 10.71
C ASP A 100 -0.20 2.48 11.92
N THR A 101 -1.31 1.76 12.04
CA THR A 101 -2.27 1.90 13.13
C THR A 101 -2.94 0.56 13.44
N ASP A 102 -3.48 0.45 14.65
CA ASP A 102 -4.22 -0.72 15.08
C ASP A 102 -5.53 -0.88 14.29
N ILE A 103 -5.89 -2.13 13.98
CA ILE A 103 -7.17 -2.46 13.35
C ILE A 103 -8.32 -2.31 14.36
N PRO A 104 -9.44 -1.67 13.99
CA PRO A 104 -10.65 -1.66 14.80
C PRO A 104 -11.09 -3.08 15.17
N TRP A 105 -11.48 -3.29 16.44
CA TRP A 105 -11.89 -4.60 16.98
C TRP A 105 -13.08 -5.26 16.26
N GLU A 106 -13.82 -4.49 15.47
CA GLU A 106 -14.97 -4.95 14.67
C GLU A 106 -14.56 -5.61 13.35
N ILE A 107 -13.30 -5.47 12.92
CA ILE A 107 -12.77 -6.05 11.68
C ILE A 107 -11.92 -7.27 12.05
N GLU A 108 -12.34 -8.44 11.58
CA GLU A 108 -11.67 -9.71 11.87
C GLU A 108 -10.79 -10.17 10.70
N GLU A 109 -9.87 -11.10 10.96
CA GLU A 109 -9.05 -11.70 9.91
C GLU A 109 -9.93 -12.38 8.86
N GLY A 110 -9.67 -12.07 7.59
CA GLY A 110 -10.48 -12.52 6.46
C GLY A 110 -11.58 -11.54 6.05
N ASP A 111 -11.89 -10.52 6.86
CA ASP A 111 -12.87 -9.51 6.51
C ASP A 111 -12.34 -8.54 5.45
N TRP A 112 -13.29 -8.02 4.66
CA TRP A 112 -13.04 -6.90 3.77
C TRP A 112 -13.24 -5.59 4.50
N PHE A 113 -12.32 -4.67 4.30
CA PHE A 113 -12.40 -3.34 4.90
C PHE A 113 -11.82 -2.29 3.98
N GLU A 114 -12.34 -1.08 4.12
CA GLU A 114 -11.85 0.12 3.46
C GLU A 114 -10.91 0.86 4.41
N PHE A 115 -9.78 1.33 3.88
CA PHE A 115 -8.89 2.23 4.59
C PHE A 115 -8.31 3.30 3.68
N THR A 116 -7.93 4.43 4.27
CA THR A 116 -7.30 5.55 3.55
C THR A 116 -6.00 5.91 4.23
N CYS A 117 -4.92 6.06 3.46
CA CYS A 117 -3.62 6.51 3.96
C CYS A 117 -3.11 7.74 3.22
N GLY A 118 -2.24 8.50 3.89
CA GLY A 118 -1.57 9.66 3.32
C GLY A 118 -0.52 9.29 2.26
N ARG A 119 0.22 8.21 2.48
CA ARG A 119 1.28 7.72 1.60
C ARG A 119 1.52 6.23 1.82
N LEU A 120 2.10 5.57 0.82
CA LEU A 120 2.70 4.24 0.94
C LEU A 120 4.22 4.36 0.87
N ASP A 121 4.92 3.59 1.69
CA ASP A 121 6.38 3.57 1.80
C ASP A 121 6.93 2.16 1.50
N LEU A 122 8.15 2.16 0.94
CA LEU A 122 9.01 0.99 0.67
C LEU A 122 10.28 1.07 1.49
#